data_AF-A0A087SVF8-F1
#
_entry.id   AF-A0A087SVF8-F1
#
_cell.length_a   1.000
_cell.length_b   1.000
_cell.length_c   1.000
_cell.angle_alpha   90.00
_cell.angle_beta   90.00
_cell.angle_gamma   90.00
#
_symmetry.space_group_name_H-M   'P 1'
#
loop_
_entity.id
_entity.type
_entity.pdbx_description
1 polymer ?
#
loop_
_entity_poly.entity_id
_entity_poly.type
_entity_poly.pdbx_seq_one_letter_code
_entity_poly.pdbx_strand_id
1 'polypeptide(L)'
;MNMLNRSLATFMNAFTGSDSTMYVFSSQNGKDFQNLLSVYLDAVFFPCLRERDFRQEGWRLEHEDINDKNSPIIFKGVVFNEMKG
;
A
#
# COMPACT_ATOMS: atom_id res chain seq x y z
N MET A 1 8.64 -6.00 0.52
CA MET A 1 9.19 -6.64 -0.70
C MET A 1 8.43 -6.02 -1.87
N ASN A 2 9.11 -5.30 -2.77
CA ASN A 2 8.43 -4.54 -3.82
C ASN A 2 8.16 -5.44 -5.04
N MET A 3 6.88 -5.69 -5.37
CA MET A 3 6.48 -6.54 -6.50
C MET A 3 6.89 -5.97 -7.85
N LEU A 4 6.98 -4.64 -7.98
CA LEU A 4 7.41 -3.95 -9.20
C LEU A 4 8.80 -4.42 -9.67
N ASN A 5 9.66 -4.83 -8.74
CA ASN A 5 11.04 -5.22 -9.05
C ASN A 5 11.20 -6.72 -9.35
N ARG A 6 10.13 -7.52 -9.28
CA ARG A 6 10.18 -8.99 -9.44
C ARG A 6 9.16 -9.53 -10.45
N SER A 7 8.48 -8.64 -11.16
CA SER A 7 7.42 -8.98 -12.10
C SER A 7 7.72 -8.40 -13.49
N LEU A 8 7.16 -9.03 -14.53
CA LEU A 8 7.14 -8.54 -15.91
C LEU A 8 5.77 -7.91 -16.23
N ALA A 9 5.06 -7.44 -15.21
CA ALA A 9 3.75 -6.83 -15.36
C ALA A 9 3.79 -5.64 -16.32
N THR A 10 2.81 -5.56 -17.20
CA THR A 10 2.57 -4.38 -18.04
C THR A 10 1.81 -3.30 -17.28
N PHE A 11 1.05 -3.69 -16.24
CA PHE A 11 0.33 -2.76 -15.37
C PHE A 11 0.08 -3.41 -14.00
N MET A 12 0.17 -2.62 -12.93
CA MET A 12 -0.22 -3.01 -11.57
C MET A 12 -0.71 -1.78 -10.82
N ASN A 13 -1.92 -1.83 -10.29
CA ASN A 13 -2.46 -0.76 -9.44
C ASN A 13 -3.64 -1.22 -8.58
N ALA A 14 -4.05 -0.35 -7.66
CA ALA A 14 -5.32 -0.44 -6.96
C ALA A 14 -6.01 0.93 -6.96
N PHE A 15 -7.33 0.94 -7.08
CA PHE A 15 -8.13 2.16 -7.16
C PHE A 15 -9.34 2.07 -6.23
N THR A 16 -9.67 3.17 -5.57
CA THR A 16 -10.86 3.28 -4.72
C THR A 16 -11.81 4.29 -5.36
N GLY A 17 -12.95 3.80 -5.85
CA GLY A 17 -14.09 4.61 -6.26
C GLY A 17 -14.98 4.97 -5.08
N SER A 18 -16.12 5.59 -5.34
CA SER A 18 -17.05 6.00 -4.28
C SER A 18 -17.75 4.84 -3.57
N ASP A 19 -17.96 3.72 -4.28
CA ASP A 19 -18.74 2.57 -3.83
C ASP A 19 -18.00 1.22 -3.95
N SER A 20 -16.81 1.23 -4.53
CA SER A 20 -16.08 0.01 -4.89
C SER A 20 -14.58 0.24 -4.93
N THR A 21 -13.81 -0.83 -4.66
CA THR A 21 -12.35 -0.85 -4.77
C THR A 21 -11.93 -1.90 -5.79
N MET A 22 -11.02 -1.55 -6.68
CA MET A 22 -10.52 -2.40 -7.75
C MET A 22 -9.02 -2.65 -7.58
N TYR A 23 -8.62 -3.92 -7.64
CA TYR A 23 -7.21 -4.34 -7.63
C TYR A 23 -6.88 -4.96 -8.99
N VAL A 24 -6.05 -4.29 -9.77
CA VAL A 24 -5.89 -4.56 -11.20
C VAL A 24 -4.43 -4.80 -11.57
N PHE A 25 -4.17 -5.86 -12.33
CA PHE A 25 -2.86 -6.14 -12.90
C PHE A 25 -3.00 -6.72 -14.31
N SER A 26 -1.95 -6.59 -15.11
CA SER A 26 -1.82 -7.25 -16.40
C SER A 26 -0.39 -7.72 -16.65
N SER A 27 -0.25 -8.86 -17.32
CA SER A 27 1.05 -9.41 -17.74
C SER A 27 0.88 -10.21 -19.03
N GLN A 28 1.83 -10.10 -19.95
CA GLN A 28 1.88 -10.93 -21.16
C GLN A 28 2.60 -12.27 -20.92
N ASN A 29 3.24 -12.45 -19.76
CA ASN A 29 3.91 -13.68 -19.40
C ASN A 29 2.98 -14.54 -18.53
N GLY A 30 2.66 -15.76 -19.00
CA GLY A 30 1.71 -16.63 -18.29
C GLY A 30 2.15 -17.05 -16.88
N LYS A 31 3.46 -17.20 -16.64
CA LYS A 31 3.96 -17.54 -15.30
C LYS A 31 3.89 -16.35 -14.35
N ASP A 32 4.28 -15.18 -14.83
CA ASP A 32 4.17 -13.92 -14.09
C ASP A 32 2.71 -13.60 -13.74
N PHE A 33 1.79 -13.80 -14.69
CA PHE A 33 0.35 -13.65 -14.44
C PHE A 33 -0.13 -14.50 -13.26
N GLN A 34 0.25 -15.78 -13.21
CA GLN A 34 -0.12 -16.68 -12.10
C GLN A 34 0.51 -16.26 -10.77
N ASN A 35 1.75 -15.77 -10.79
CA ASN A 35 2.41 -15.26 -9.59
C ASN A 35 1.68 -14.01 -9.04
N LEU A 36 1.36 -13.05 -9.92
CA LEU A 36 0.62 -11.84 -9.56
C LEU A 36 -0.78 -12.17 -9.06
N LEU A 37 -1.49 -13.06 -9.76
CA LEU A 37 -2.82 -13.51 -9.35
C LEU A 37 -2.79 -14.07 -7.92
N SER A 38 -1.81 -14.94 -7.62
CA SER A 38 -1.68 -15.55 -6.30
C SER A 38 -1.46 -14.50 -5.21
N VAL A 39 -0.61 -13.51 -5.45
CA VAL A 39 -0.34 -12.45 -4.47
C VAL A 39 -1.54 -11.50 -4.31
N TYR A 40 -2.21 -11.11 -5.41
CA TYR A 40 -3.38 -10.25 -5.35
C TYR A 40 -4.54 -10.93 -4.60
N LEU A 41 -4.80 -12.21 -4.86
CA LEU A 41 -5.85 -12.95 -4.15
C LEU A 41 -5.55 -13.05 -2.66
N ASP A 42 -4.32 -13.39 -2.28
CA ASP A 42 -3.94 -13.49 -0.87
C ASP A 42 -4.02 -12.12 -0.16
N ALA A 43 -3.55 -11.05 -0.81
CA ALA A 43 -3.61 -9.70 -0.26
C ALA A 43 -5.06 -9.20 -0.06
N VAL A 44 -6.00 -9.58 -0.93
CA VAL A 44 -7.40 -9.19 -0.84
C VAL A 44 -8.16 -10.02 0.20
N PHE A 45 -8.00 -11.35 0.18
CA PHE A 45 -8.81 -12.25 1.02
C PHE A 45 -8.18 -12.55 2.38
N PHE A 46 -6.86 -12.46 2.52
CA PHE A 46 -6.12 -12.79 3.74
C PHE A 46 -5.06 -11.74 4.12
N PRO A 47 -5.41 -10.43 4.17
CA PRO A 47 -4.44 -9.40 4.51
C PRO A 47 -3.94 -9.53 5.96
N CYS A 48 -2.65 -9.22 6.17
CA CYS A 48 -2.07 -9.25 7.53
C CYS A 48 -2.61 -8.16 8.45
N LEU A 49 -3.01 -7.00 7.90
CA LEU A 49 -3.54 -5.83 8.64
C LEU A 49 -2.73 -5.46 9.89
N ARG A 50 -1.40 -5.46 9.80
CA ARG A 50 -0.53 -5.12 10.93
C ARG A 50 -0.71 -3.66 11.30
N GLU A 51 -0.79 -3.38 12.61
CA GLU A 51 -0.99 -2.04 13.14
C GLU A 51 0.04 -1.02 12.62
N ARG A 52 1.31 -1.42 12.53
CA ARG A 52 2.37 -0.56 12.00
C ARG A 52 2.13 -0.16 10.55
N ASP A 53 1.65 -1.07 9.72
CA ASP A 53 1.38 -0.80 8.30
C ASP A 53 0.17 0.13 8.17
N PHE A 54 -0.89 -0.10 8.95
CA PHE A 54 -2.05 0.81 9.01
C PHE A 54 -1.64 2.24 9.43
N ARG A 55 -0.80 2.37 10.45
CA ARG A 55 -0.28 3.67 10.92
C ARG A 55 0.63 4.37 9.90
N GLN A 56 1.31 3.60 9.06
CA GLN A 56 2.16 4.15 8.01
C GLN A 56 1.32 4.65 6.83
N GLU A 57 0.45 3.79 6.29
CA GLU A 57 -0.34 4.08 5.10
C GLU A 57 -1.51 5.01 5.38
N GLY A 58 -2.22 4.84 6.50
CA GLY A 58 -3.34 5.68 6.91
C GLY A 58 -2.87 6.99 7.54
N TRP A 59 -2.72 6.97 8.87
CA TRP A 59 -2.22 8.10 9.64
C TRP A 59 -1.65 7.67 10.98
N ARG A 60 -0.77 8.50 11.55
CA ARG A 60 -0.24 8.38 12.90
C ARG A 60 0.22 9.72 13.45
N LEU A 61 0.32 9.77 14.78
CA LEU A 61 1.07 10.79 15.49
C LEU A 61 2.54 10.40 15.54
N GLU A 62 3.41 11.30 15.13
CA GLU A 62 4.86 11.11 15.19
C GLU A 62 5.52 12.43 15.59
N HIS A 63 6.62 12.33 16.33
CA HIS A 63 7.49 13.47 16.58
C HIS A 63 8.05 14.04 15.27
N GLU A 64 8.16 15.36 15.17
CA GLU A 64 8.77 16.02 14.01
C GLU A 64 10.20 15.51 13.79
N ASP A 65 10.99 15.43 14.85
CA ASP A 65 12.25 14.69 14.91
C ASP A 65 12.05 13.38 15.68
N ILE A 66 12.23 12.26 15.00
CA ILE A 66 12.05 10.90 15.56
C ILE A 66 13.04 10.63 16.71
N ASN A 67 14.17 11.35 16.77
CA ASN A 67 15.18 11.20 17.81
C ASN A 67 14.95 12.12 19.01
N ASP A 68 14.06 13.13 18.91
CA ASP A 68 13.76 14.07 19.99
C ASP A 68 12.30 13.94 20.46
N LYS A 69 12.13 13.40 21.67
CA LYS A 69 10.82 13.24 22.34
C LYS A 69 10.20 14.55 22.80
N ASN A 70 10.95 15.64 22.83
CA ASN A 70 10.41 16.97 23.14
C ASN A 70 9.95 17.72 21.88
N SER A 71 10.29 17.21 20.70
CA SER A 71 9.86 17.83 19.45
C SER A 71 8.34 17.76 19.30
N PRO A 72 7.72 18.72 18.59
CA PRO A 72 6.28 18.75 18.40
C PRO A 72 5.74 17.45 17.79
N ILE A 73 4.54 17.06 18.20
CA ILE A 73 3.83 15.92 17.61
C ILE A 73 3.07 16.41 16.38
N ILE A 74 3.28 15.74 15.26
CA ILE A 74 2.63 16.03 13.98
C ILE A 74 1.88 14.82 13.44
N PHE A 75 0.91 15.06 12.56
CA PHE A 75 0.24 14.01 11.80
C PHE A 75 1.09 13.62 10.59
N LYS A 76 1.35 12.32 10.43
CA LYS A 76 1.97 11.73 9.23
C LYS A 76 1.13 10.57 8.72
N GLY A 77 1.16 10.31 7.42
CA GLY A 77 0.49 9.18 6.78
C GLY A 77 0.44 9.34 5.28
N VAL A 78 0.44 8.24 4.53
CA VAL A 78 0.42 8.29 3.05
C VAL A 78 -0.93 8.85 2.58
N VAL A 79 -2.03 8.20 2.95
CA VAL A 79 -3.40 8.62 2.59
C VAL A 79 -3.72 9.98 3.21
N PHE A 80 -3.27 10.23 4.44
CA PHE A 80 -3.48 11.54 5.07
C PHE A 80 -2.89 12.70 4.26
N ASN A 81 -1.70 12.51 3.69
CA ASN A 81 -1.07 13.52 2.83
C ASN A 81 -1.69 13.55 1.43
N GLU A 82 -2.04 12.38 0.87
CA GLU A 82 -2.71 12.27 -0.44
C GLU A 82 -4.04 13.03 -0.46
N MET A 83 -4.86 12.89 0.59
CA MET A 83 -6.16 13.56 0.68
C MET A 83 -6.09 15.03 1.06
N LYS A 84 -4.91 15.51 1.48
CA LYS A 84 -4.67 16.93 1.78
C LYS A 84 -4.17 17.73 0.58
N GLY A 85 -3.52 17.06 -0.37
CA GLY A 85 -3.07 17.65 -1.62
C GLY A 85 -4.25 18.06 -2.48
#